data_AF-A0A932STG2-F1
#
_entry.id   AF-A0A932STG2-F1
#
_cell.length_a   1.000
_cell.length_b   1.000
_cell.length_c   1.000
_cell.angle_alpha   90.00
_cell.angle_beta   90.00
_cell.angle_gamma   90.00
#
_symmetry.space_group_name_H-M   'P 1'
#
loop_
_entity.id
_entity.type
_entity.pdbx_description
1 polymer ?
#
loop_
_entity_poly.entity_id
_entity_poly.type
_entity_poly.pdbx_seq_one_letter_code
_entity_poly.pdbx_strand_id
1 'polypeptide(L)'
;MRLKGRKQVMTAEHLFISYATEDWPLAEWLTRRLTAEGYRVWCDRFQLLGGESYPRDIDLAIKTRTFRLLALLSKASLNKPNPRKERTLALNLGKERNVDFLIPLNVDGLRATQLDWMTNDLTFIPFHPSWAEGFRQLLQKLQSIDAPRSLANGQQIAIGSFLPAAVLSENPEKLFTNHLTFTQIPPDILHFTLSTPMTPREQQVVTEGWAYQAVSPTTLFALTSPPGYLLGEDRVALDHRIPWRTVDKAGGVDTSNVVSSLLYKTVLVEYLRRGLRPSPDHTIVYFPPGLLENGKLFFSTYDGSTTWLLTTGERTYRRRGEVQRYRYHLSPRLRIRRDIAPDFVLQITPGLYLTDLDGHELPARTRNSRRKQLCRGWWNHQWLNRHLAIVSFLSDGKELVTFGESPEEQIALAAQLNSGDVSASIDEAALEAWRATFSSSVPFDEGGDPDDGEEEVIREGDDDDG
;
A
#
# COMPACT_ATOMS: atom_id res chain seq x y z
N MET A 1 56.97 30.09 -32.95
CA MET A 1 56.95 29.15 -31.81
C MET A 1 55.50 28.79 -31.53
N ARG A 2 55.02 27.63 -32.01
CA ARG A 2 53.62 27.20 -31.90
C ARG A 2 53.36 26.70 -30.47
N LEU A 3 52.50 27.39 -29.73
CA LEU A 3 52.00 26.95 -28.43
C LEU A 3 51.20 25.64 -28.63
N LYS A 4 51.73 24.53 -28.12
CA LYS A 4 51.01 23.26 -28.01
C LYS A 4 49.82 23.44 -27.07
N GLY A 5 48.62 23.25 -27.59
CA GLY A 5 47.41 23.18 -26.77
C GLY A 5 47.52 22.07 -25.72
N ARG A 6 47.19 22.41 -24.46
CA ARG A 6 47.00 21.43 -23.39
C ARG A 6 45.87 20.47 -23.82
N LYS A 7 46.19 19.19 -24.01
CA LYS A 7 45.16 18.13 -24.09
C LYS A 7 44.48 18.05 -22.73
N GLN A 8 43.22 18.45 -22.67
CA GLN A 8 42.35 18.20 -21.52
C GLN A 8 42.18 16.67 -21.43
N VAL A 9 42.67 16.06 -20.36
CA VAL A 9 42.46 14.63 -20.10
C VAL A 9 40.98 14.48 -19.75
N MET A 10 40.17 14.01 -20.69
CA MET A 10 38.77 13.68 -20.44
C MET A 10 38.73 12.40 -19.60
N THR A 11 38.36 12.52 -18.33
CA THR A 11 38.18 11.38 -17.43
C THR A 11 36.87 10.66 -17.75
N ALA A 12 36.92 9.33 -17.79
CA ALA A 12 35.74 8.50 -17.98
C ALA A 12 34.99 8.37 -16.65
N GLU A 13 33.86 9.06 -16.52
CA GLU A 13 33.14 9.24 -15.26
C GLU A 13 31.69 8.71 -15.30
N HIS A 14 31.19 8.36 -16.48
CA HIS A 14 29.78 7.99 -16.65
C HIS A 14 29.56 6.48 -16.59
N LEU A 15 28.51 6.05 -15.93
CA LEU A 15 27.91 4.74 -16.15
C LEU A 15 26.97 4.84 -17.36
N PHE A 16 27.03 3.86 -18.25
CA PHE A 16 26.12 3.80 -19.41
C PHE A 16 25.16 2.63 -19.25
N ILE A 17 23.86 2.86 -19.31
CA ILE A 17 22.85 1.81 -19.23
C ILE A 17 22.41 1.43 -20.65
N SER A 18 22.73 0.19 -21.03
CA SER A 18 22.34 -0.41 -22.31
C SER A 18 21.19 -1.39 -22.08
N TYR A 19 20.04 -1.16 -22.70
CA TYR A 19 18.79 -1.89 -22.40
C TYR A 19 17.90 -2.03 -23.64
N ALA A 20 16.98 -3.00 -23.61
CA ALA A 20 15.91 -3.09 -24.61
C ALA A 20 14.72 -2.21 -24.21
N THR A 21 13.95 -1.71 -25.17
CA THR A 21 12.79 -0.84 -24.91
C THR A 21 11.80 -1.43 -23.89
N GLU A 22 11.64 -2.74 -23.82
CA GLU A 22 10.77 -3.45 -22.89
C GLU A 22 11.27 -3.39 -21.44
N ASP A 23 12.59 -3.26 -21.26
CA ASP A 23 13.25 -3.17 -19.94
C ASP A 23 13.29 -1.72 -19.41
N TRP A 24 12.56 -0.79 -20.05
CA TRP A 24 12.56 0.62 -19.67
C TRP A 24 12.20 0.90 -18.21
N PRO A 25 11.26 0.19 -17.53
CA PRO A 25 10.93 0.51 -16.15
C PRO A 25 12.11 0.27 -15.21
N LEU A 26 12.88 -0.80 -15.46
CA LEU A 26 14.08 -1.11 -14.70
C LEU A 26 15.22 -0.13 -15.04
N ALA A 27 15.41 0.19 -16.32
CA ALA A 27 16.44 1.15 -16.75
C ALA A 27 16.22 2.53 -16.12
N GLU A 28 14.97 3.02 -16.09
CA GLU A 28 14.58 4.27 -15.44
C GLU A 28 14.86 4.25 -13.95
N TRP A 29 14.35 3.21 -13.28
CA TRP A 29 14.52 3.03 -11.85
C TRP A 29 16.01 3.00 -11.47
N LEU A 30 16.81 2.24 -12.23
CA LEU A 30 18.25 2.10 -11.99
C LEU A 30 18.99 3.42 -12.22
N THR A 31 18.62 4.17 -13.26
CA THR A 31 19.19 5.49 -13.56
C THR A 31 19.00 6.44 -12.38
N ARG A 32 17.77 6.56 -11.86
CA ARG A 32 17.46 7.43 -10.72
C ARG A 32 18.16 6.98 -9.44
N ARG A 33 18.18 5.67 -9.15
CA ARG A 33 18.85 5.12 -7.96
C ARG A 33 20.36 5.35 -7.97
N LEU A 34 21.04 5.05 -9.08
CA LEU A 34 22.47 5.30 -9.21
C LEU A 34 22.79 6.81 -9.14
N THR A 35 21.93 7.64 -9.73
CA THR A 35 22.10 9.09 -9.64
C THR A 35 21.97 9.59 -8.20
N ALA A 36 21.00 9.07 -7.44
CA ALA A 36 20.85 9.37 -6.01
C ALA A 36 22.06 8.94 -5.17
N GLU A 37 22.77 7.88 -5.57
CA GLU A 37 24.03 7.41 -4.96
C GLU A 37 25.27 8.21 -5.41
N GLY A 38 25.09 9.23 -6.26
CA GLY A 38 26.14 10.15 -6.71
C GLY A 38 26.83 9.78 -8.02
N TYR A 39 26.36 8.75 -8.75
CA TYR A 39 26.94 8.35 -10.03
C TYR A 39 26.36 9.19 -11.19
N ARG A 40 27.21 9.55 -12.17
CA ARG A 40 26.74 10.07 -13.45
C ARG A 40 26.26 8.92 -14.34
N VAL A 41 25.05 9.01 -14.86
CA VAL A 41 24.44 7.91 -15.63
C VAL A 41 23.90 8.42 -16.97
N TRP A 42 24.23 7.72 -18.05
CA TRP A 42 23.62 7.87 -19.37
C TRP A 42 22.57 6.78 -19.63
N CYS A 43 21.37 7.20 -20.03
CA CYS A 43 20.27 6.33 -20.44
C CYS A 43 19.39 7.08 -21.48
N ASP A 44 19.19 6.47 -22.66
CA ASP A 44 18.64 7.07 -23.90
C ASP A 44 17.30 7.83 -23.74
N ARG A 45 16.39 7.34 -22.88
CA ARG A 45 15.08 7.98 -22.65
C ARG A 45 15.06 9.12 -21.64
N PHE A 46 16.16 9.40 -20.95
CA PHE A 46 16.17 10.38 -19.86
C PHE A 46 17.11 11.52 -20.20
N GLN A 47 16.54 12.71 -20.45
CA GLN A 47 17.32 13.94 -20.44
C GLN A 47 18.08 13.99 -19.11
N LEU A 48 19.40 14.10 -19.24
CA LEU A 48 20.33 13.82 -18.17
C LEU A 48 19.99 14.60 -16.92
N LEU A 49 19.80 13.85 -15.86
CA LEU A 49 19.51 14.32 -14.52
C LEU A 49 20.55 15.37 -14.06
N GLY A 50 21.77 15.36 -14.60
CA GLY A 50 22.83 16.35 -14.33
C GLY A 50 22.99 17.50 -15.33
N GLY A 51 22.02 17.79 -16.21
CA GLY A 51 22.06 18.94 -17.15
C GLY A 51 22.96 18.78 -18.38
N GLU A 52 23.59 17.62 -18.58
CA GLU A 52 24.32 17.30 -19.81
C GLU A 52 23.35 16.90 -20.94
N SER A 53 23.78 16.87 -22.21
CA SER A 53 22.95 16.33 -23.30
C SER A 53 23.30 14.88 -23.59
N TYR A 54 22.29 14.04 -23.87
CA TYR A 54 22.56 12.66 -24.29
C TYR A 54 23.46 12.68 -25.53
N PRO A 55 24.52 11.85 -25.59
CA PRO A 55 25.49 11.96 -26.67
C PRO A 55 24.85 11.72 -28.04
N ARG A 56 25.16 12.59 -29.01
CA ARG A 56 24.75 12.38 -30.42
C ARG A 56 25.47 11.20 -31.07
N ASP A 57 26.70 10.92 -30.61
CA ASP A 57 27.53 9.79 -31.03
C ASP A 57 27.75 8.86 -29.82
N ILE A 58 26.91 7.82 -29.74
CA ILE A 58 26.90 6.85 -28.63
C ILE A 58 28.22 6.08 -28.59
N ASP A 59 28.76 5.67 -29.74
CA ASP A 59 30.01 4.91 -29.83
C ASP A 59 31.20 5.72 -29.29
N LEU A 60 31.29 7.00 -29.67
CA LEU A 60 32.33 7.89 -29.16
C LEU A 60 32.20 8.11 -27.65
N ALA A 61 30.97 8.27 -27.15
CA ALA A 61 30.71 8.46 -25.73
C ALA A 61 31.10 7.23 -24.90
N ILE A 62 30.71 6.03 -25.34
CA ILE A 62 31.10 4.76 -24.73
C ILE A 62 32.63 4.62 -24.70
N LYS A 63 33.32 5.00 -25.79
CA LYS A 63 34.78 4.90 -25.86
C LYS A 63 35.49 5.91 -24.94
N THR A 64 34.99 7.14 -24.83
CA THR A 64 35.80 8.24 -24.28
C THR A 64 35.39 8.71 -22.89
N ARG A 65 34.13 8.50 -22.48
CA ARG A 65 33.56 9.10 -21.27
C ARG A 65 32.86 8.09 -20.35
N THR A 66 32.52 6.91 -20.86
CA THR A 66 31.93 5.84 -20.05
C THR A 66 33.00 5.11 -19.24
N PHE A 67 32.84 5.13 -17.91
CA PHE A 67 33.61 4.33 -16.97
C PHE A 67 33.27 2.84 -17.10
N ARG A 68 31.97 2.49 -17.03
CA ARG A 68 31.46 1.12 -17.21
C ARG A 68 30.11 1.11 -17.91
N LEU A 69 29.89 0.07 -18.71
CA LEU A 69 28.61 -0.19 -19.34
C LEU A 69 27.82 -1.22 -18.53
N LEU A 70 26.64 -0.84 -18.07
CA LEU A 70 25.67 -1.71 -17.40
C LEU A 70 24.71 -2.25 -18.46
N ALA A 71 24.76 -3.55 -18.74
CA ALA A 71 23.91 -4.18 -19.74
C ALA A 71 22.73 -4.90 -19.08
N LEU A 72 21.52 -4.43 -19.34
CA LEU A 72 20.28 -5.11 -18.95
C LEU A 72 20.06 -6.27 -19.93
N LEU A 73 20.31 -7.48 -19.44
CA LEU A 73 20.15 -8.72 -20.17
C LEU A 73 18.78 -9.34 -19.85
N SER A 74 17.87 -9.18 -20.79
CA SER A 74 16.57 -9.85 -20.88
C SER A 74 16.46 -10.64 -22.17
N LYS A 75 15.46 -11.53 -22.30
CA LYS A 75 15.15 -12.20 -23.58
C LYS A 75 14.95 -11.20 -24.72
N ALA A 76 14.37 -10.02 -24.45
CA ALA A 76 14.16 -8.96 -25.43
C ALA A 76 15.48 -8.30 -25.89
N SER A 77 16.45 -8.15 -24.98
CA SER A 77 17.73 -7.49 -25.24
C SER A 77 18.71 -8.30 -26.10
N LEU A 78 18.55 -9.63 -26.20
CA LEU A 78 19.52 -10.51 -26.85
C LEU A 78 19.56 -10.30 -28.36
N ASN A 79 18.39 -10.20 -28.99
CA ASN A 79 18.26 -10.27 -30.44
C ASN A 79 18.07 -8.91 -31.11
N LYS A 80 17.92 -7.82 -30.35
CA LYS A 80 17.79 -6.48 -30.92
C LYS A 80 19.15 -5.92 -31.36
N PRO A 81 19.24 -5.23 -32.52
CA PRO A 81 20.49 -4.62 -32.99
C PRO A 81 21.15 -3.72 -31.94
N ASN A 82 20.36 -2.86 -31.29
CA ASN A 82 20.71 -2.19 -30.05
C ASN A 82 19.76 -2.77 -28.99
N PRO A 83 20.23 -3.26 -27.83
CA PRO A 83 21.55 -3.03 -27.20
C PRO A 83 22.73 -3.96 -27.65
N ARG A 84 22.56 -4.87 -28.61
CA ARG A 84 23.62 -5.84 -28.97
C ARG A 84 24.93 -5.22 -29.48
N LYS A 85 24.85 -4.17 -30.29
CA LYS A 85 26.04 -3.45 -30.79
C LYS A 85 26.85 -2.82 -29.65
N GLU A 86 26.17 -2.16 -28.72
CA GLU A 86 26.78 -1.52 -27.54
C GLU A 86 27.47 -2.55 -26.64
N ARG A 87 26.82 -3.71 -26.41
CA ARG A 87 27.45 -4.82 -25.67
C ARG A 87 28.71 -5.35 -26.35
N THR A 88 28.66 -5.55 -27.67
CA THR A 88 29.82 -5.99 -28.45
C THR A 88 30.97 -4.99 -28.33
N LEU A 89 30.66 -3.69 -28.43
CA LEU A 89 31.65 -2.62 -28.24
C LEU A 89 32.25 -2.65 -26.83
N ALA A 90 31.41 -2.79 -25.79
CA ALA A 90 31.85 -2.85 -24.40
C ALA A 90 32.75 -4.07 -24.12
N LEU A 91 32.42 -5.24 -24.68
CA LEU A 91 33.25 -6.45 -24.58
C LEU A 91 34.64 -6.24 -25.22
N ASN A 92 34.67 -5.64 -26.41
CA ASN A 92 35.93 -5.35 -27.10
C ASN A 92 36.78 -4.35 -26.32
N LEU A 93 36.17 -3.30 -25.78
CA LEU A 93 36.87 -2.32 -24.92
C LEU A 93 37.38 -2.96 -23.62
N GLY A 94 36.61 -3.88 -23.02
CA GLY A 94 37.05 -4.62 -21.84
C GLY A 94 38.29 -5.46 -22.11
N LYS A 95 38.34 -6.16 -23.25
CA LYS A 95 39.52 -6.91 -23.70
C LYS A 95 40.72 -6.00 -23.98
N GLU A 96 40.50 -4.90 -24.71
CA GLU A 96 41.56 -3.94 -25.08
C GLU A 96 42.18 -3.27 -23.85
N ARG A 97 41.35 -2.91 -22.87
CA ARG A 97 41.78 -2.18 -21.67
C ARG A 97 42.14 -3.09 -20.50
N ASN A 98 41.92 -4.40 -20.64
CA ASN A 98 42.04 -5.39 -19.58
C ASN A 98 41.25 -5.00 -18.31
N VAL A 99 39.98 -4.62 -18.48
CA VAL A 99 39.07 -4.28 -17.38
C VAL A 99 37.69 -4.90 -17.61
N ASP A 100 36.95 -5.11 -16.52
CA ASP A 100 35.54 -5.53 -16.55
C ASP A 100 34.64 -4.38 -17.05
N PHE A 101 34.78 -3.98 -18.33
CA PHE A 101 34.09 -2.80 -18.87
C PHE A 101 32.56 -2.99 -18.95
N LEU A 102 32.13 -4.22 -19.23
CA LEU A 102 30.73 -4.63 -19.26
C LEU A 102 30.34 -5.26 -17.92
N ILE A 103 29.30 -4.73 -17.27
CA ILE A 103 28.68 -5.31 -16.08
C ILE A 103 27.28 -5.79 -16.48
N PRO A 104 27.04 -7.10 -16.59
CA PRO A 104 25.77 -7.61 -17.06
C PRO A 104 24.78 -7.84 -15.91
N LEU A 105 23.56 -7.34 -16.08
CA LEU A 105 22.46 -7.39 -15.12
C LEU A 105 21.37 -8.30 -15.67
N ASN A 106 21.04 -9.38 -14.96
CA ASN A 106 20.07 -10.38 -15.44
C ASN A 106 18.64 -10.00 -15.03
N VAL A 107 17.85 -9.55 -16.01
CA VAL A 107 16.53 -8.93 -15.81
C VAL A 107 15.42 -9.95 -15.62
N ASP A 108 15.39 -11.02 -16.43
CA ASP A 108 14.27 -11.97 -16.50
C ASP A 108 14.69 -13.44 -16.27
N GLY A 109 15.84 -13.65 -15.65
CA GLY A 109 16.32 -14.97 -15.24
C GLY A 109 16.93 -15.78 -16.39
N LEU A 110 17.63 -15.11 -17.31
CA LEU A 110 18.40 -15.78 -18.36
C LEU A 110 19.39 -16.79 -17.77
N ARG A 111 19.45 -17.97 -18.36
CA ARG A 111 20.49 -18.97 -18.07
C ARG A 111 21.71 -18.69 -18.95
N ALA A 112 22.89 -19.06 -18.45
CA ALA A 112 24.14 -18.93 -19.19
C ALA A 112 24.08 -19.57 -20.60
N THR A 113 23.39 -20.71 -20.71
CA THR A 113 23.16 -21.43 -21.99
C THR A 113 22.34 -20.68 -23.04
N GLN A 114 21.65 -19.61 -22.64
CA GLN A 114 20.82 -18.78 -23.54
C GLN A 114 21.60 -17.57 -24.08
N LEU A 115 22.85 -17.41 -23.67
CA LEU A 115 23.71 -16.32 -24.09
C LEU A 115 24.62 -16.76 -25.25
N ASP A 116 25.06 -15.80 -26.05
CA ASP A 116 26.03 -16.08 -27.10
C ASP A 116 27.39 -16.47 -26.50
N TRP A 117 28.23 -17.10 -27.31
CA TRP A 117 29.52 -17.65 -26.86
C TRP A 117 30.42 -16.59 -26.20
N MET A 118 30.30 -15.32 -26.60
CA MET A 118 31.12 -14.21 -26.08
C MET A 118 30.67 -13.73 -24.70
N THR A 119 29.43 -14.04 -24.31
CA THR A 119 28.80 -13.53 -23.07
C THR A 119 28.62 -14.65 -22.03
N ASN A 120 28.84 -15.91 -22.40
CA ASN A 120 28.66 -17.08 -21.53
C ASN A 120 29.63 -17.14 -20.34
N ASP A 121 30.83 -16.56 -20.48
CA ASP A 121 31.85 -16.51 -19.41
C ASP A 121 31.61 -15.38 -18.39
N LEU A 122 30.60 -14.51 -18.61
CA LEU A 122 30.33 -13.40 -17.71
C LEU A 122 29.53 -13.85 -16.49
N THR A 123 29.90 -13.32 -15.32
CA THR A 123 29.10 -13.45 -14.10
C THR A 123 28.05 -12.35 -14.04
N PHE A 124 26.78 -12.74 -13.92
CA PHE A 124 25.64 -11.80 -13.88
C PHE A 124 25.32 -11.35 -12.47
N ILE A 125 24.84 -10.12 -12.35
CA ILE A 125 24.13 -9.67 -11.15
C ILE A 125 22.64 -9.95 -11.35
N PRO A 126 21.99 -10.78 -10.52
CA PRO A 126 20.58 -11.12 -10.68
C PRO A 126 19.67 -9.97 -10.22
N PHE A 127 18.82 -9.48 -11.11
CA PHE A 127 17.76 -8.50 -10.81
C PHE A 127 16.36 -9.12 -10.80
N HIS A 128 16.15 -10.25 -11.48
CA HIS A 128 14.83 -10.90 -11.60
C HIS A 128 14.15 -11.29 -10.26
N PRO A 129 14.85 -11.71 -9.18
CA PRO A 129 14.16 -12.07 -7.94
C PRO A 129 13.75 -10.84 -7.13
N SER A 130 14.58 -9.79 -7.17
CA SER A 130 14.39 -8.55 -6.43
C SER A 130 15.32 -7.47 -6.97
N TRP A 131 14.76 -6.34 -7.41
CA TRP A 131 15.55 -5.20 -7.88
C TRP A 131 16.40 -4.59 -6.76
N ALA A 132 15.89 -4.57 -5.52
CA ALA A 132 16.62 -4.03 -4.38
C ALA A 132 17.88 -4.84 -4.07
N GLU A 133 17.78 -6.17 -4.12
CA GLU A 133 18.90 -7.06 -3.88
C GLU A 133 19.93 -7.01 -5.01
N GLY A 134 19.48 -7.02 -6.27
CA GLY A 134 20.35 -6.82 -7.43
C GLY A 134 21.09 -5.47 -7.39
N PHE A 135 20.39 -4.41 -6.97
CA PHE A 135 20.99 -3.08 -6.82
C PHE A 135 22.05 -3.04 -5.72
N ARG A 136 21.80 -3.68 -4.57
CA ARG A 136 22.79 -3.81 -3.49
C ARG A 136 24.07 -4.48 -3.98
N GLN A 137 23.96 -5.56 -4.75
CA GLN A 137 25.11 -6.26 -5.34
C GLN A 137 25.83 -5.41 -6.39
N LEU A 138 25.08 -4.66 -7.21
CA LEU A 138 25.67 -3.71 -8.16
C LEU A 138 26.47 -2.61 -7.45
N LEU A 139 25.94 -2.04 -6.36
CA LEU A 139 26.66 -1.03 -5.57
C LEU A 139 27.95 -1.61 -4.97
N GLN A 140 27.93 -2.86 -4.48
CA GLN A 140 29.12 -3.54 -4.00
C GLN A 140 30.16 -3.71 -5.12
N LYS A 141 29.73 -4.14 -6.32
CA LYS A 141 30.63 -4.25 -7.48
C LYS A 141 31.20 -2.90 -7.91
N LEU A 142 30.39 -1.85 -7.96
CA LEU A 142 30.84 -0.50 -8.31
C LEU A 142 31.83 0.06 -7.28
N GLN A 143 31.59 -0.19 -6.00
CA GLN A 143 32.51 0.18 -4.92
C GLN A 143 33.82 -0.59 -5.02
N SER A 144 33.79 -1.90 -5.31
CA SER A 144 35.02 -2.71 -5.39
C SER A 144 35.92 -2.35 -6.57
N ILE A 145 35.43 -1.57 -7.53
CA ILE A 145 36.20 -1.09 -8.70
C ILE A 145 36.43 0.42 -8.67
N ASP A 146 36.22 1.06 -7.52
CA ASP A 146 36.40 2.50 -7.29
C ASP A 146 35.64 3.37 -8.32
N ALA A 147 34.39 3.01 -8.59
CA ALA A 147 33.56 3.76 -9.54
C ALA A 147 33.37 5.22 -9.09
N PRO A 148 33.56 6.21 -9.99
CA PRO A 148 33.54 7.62 -9.64
C PRO A 148 32.13 8.11 -9.25
N ARG A 149 32.04 8.81 -8.12
CA ARG A 149 30.80 9.45 -7.63
C ARG A 149 30.93 10.97 -7.71
N SER A 150 30.72 11.53 -8.90
CA SER A 150 30.95 12.96 -9.17
C SER A 150 29.73 13.86 -8.99
N LEU A 151 28.57 13.32 -8.56
CA LEU A 151 27.38 14.12 -8.25
C LEU A 151 27.20 14.28 -6.72
N ALA A 152 27.59 15.44 -6.19
CA ALA A 152 27.40 15.76 -4.77
C ALA A 152 25.92 15.94 -4.38
N ASN A 153 25.10 16.41 -5.32
CA ASN A 153 23.66 16.66 -5.18
C ASN A 153 22.80 15.62 -5.90
N GLY A 154 23.30 14.38 -6.01
CA GLY A 154 22.65 13.30 -6.76
C GLY A 154 21.21 13.01 -6.32
N GLN A 155 20.91 13.12 -5.02
CA GLN A 155 19.56 12.92 -4.49
C GLN A 155 18.58 14.00 -4.98
N GLN A 156 18.94 15.29 -4.87
CA GLN A 156 18.08 16.37 -5.37
C GLN A 156 17.85 16.25 -6.88
N ILE A 157 18.91 15.92 -7.61
CA ILE A 157 18.85 15.67 -9.05
C ILE A 157 17.86 14.53 -9.39
N ALA A 158 17.95 13.39 -8.70
CA ALA A 158 17.08 12.26 -8.94
C ALA A 158 15.61 12.59 -8.64
N ILE A 159 15.34 13.29 -7.53
CA ILE A 159 14.00 13.74 -7.13
C ILE A 159 13.41 14.70 -8.17
N GLY A 160 14.18 15.70 -8.61
CA GLY A 160 13.71 16.70 -9.58
C GLY A 160 13.36 16.16 -10.98
N SER A 161 13.66 14.88 -11.24
CA SER A 161 13.23 14.18 -12.46
C SER A 161 11.97 13.34 -12.32
N PHE A 162 11.52 13.15 -11.09
CA PHE A 162 10.33 12.40 -10.77
C PHE A 162 9.18 13.34 -10.45
N LEU A 163 9.44 14.38 -9.64
CA LEU A 163 8.48 15.42 -9.32
C LEU A 163 8.89 16.74 -9.98
N PRO A 164 7.92 17.57 -10.41
CA PRO A 164 8.19 18.96 -10.77
C PRO A 164 8.95 19.69 -9.66
N ALA A 165 9.70 20.72 -10.07
CA ALA A 165 10.17 21.70 -9.12
C ALA A 165 8.96 22.34 -8.38
N ALA A 166 9.11 22.57 -7.08
CA ALA A 166 8.11 23.23 -6.22
C ALA A 166 6.82 22.46 -5.87
N VAL A 167 6.77 21.12 -5.99
CA VAL A 167 5.64 20.32 -5.46
C VAL A 167 5.64 20.24 -3.93
N LEU A 168 6.78 20.46 -3.29
CA LEU A 168 6.88 20.52 -1.84
C LEU A 168 6.79 21.97 -1.39
N SER A 169 5.84 22.25 -0.51
CA SER A 169 5.75 23.51 0.22
C SER A 169 6.31 23.35 1.63
N GLU A 170 6.89 24.41 2.20
CA GLU A 170 7.31 24.47 3.61
C GLU A 170 6.14 24.70 4.58
N ASN A 171 4.91 24.68 4.08
CA ASN A 171 3.72 24.74 4.93
C ASN A 171 3.58 23.44 5.72
N PRO A 172 3.44 23.50 7.05
CA PRO A 172 3.12 22.31 7.83
C PRO A 172 1.77 21.73 7.42
N GLU A 173 1.67 20.40 7.42
CA GLU A 173 0.43 19.68 7.12
C GLU A 173 0.14 18.68 8.24
N LYS A 174 -1.13 18.54 8.60
CA LYS A 174 -1.58 17.53 9.54
C LYS A 174 -1.96 16.26 8.81
N LEU A 175 -1.27 15.17 9.09
CA LEU A 175 -1.57 13.86 8.55
C LEU A 175 -2.42 13.05 9.53
N PHE A 176 -3.35 12.27 8.97
CA PHE A 176 -4.20 11.36 9.72
C PHE A 176 -3.82 9.92 9.40
N THR A 177 -3.70 9.12 10.45
CA THR A 177 -3.60 7.67 10.32
C THR A 177 -5.00 7.07 10.26
N ASN A 178 -5.10 5.79 9.92
CA ASN A 178 -6.33 5.01 10.02
C ASN A 178 -6.42 4.21 11.34
N HIS A 179 -5.80 4.71 12.40
CA HIS A 179 -5.71 4.05 13.70
C HIS A 179 -6.48 4.80 14.78
N LEU A 180 -7.14 4.04 15.66
CA LEU A 180 -7.69 4.49 16.93
C LEU A 180 -6.94 3.82 18.08
N THR A 181 -6.69 4.58 19.13
CA THR A 181 -5.94 4.09 20.30
C THR A 181 -6.89 3.50 21.35
N PHE A 182 -6.58 2.31 21.87
CA PHE A 182 -7.22 1.83 23.10
C PHE A 182 -6.59 2.55 24.29
N THR A 183 -7.33 3.45 24.93
CA THR A 183 -6.87 4.21 26.10
C THR A 183 -6.96 3.39 27.38
N GLN A 184 -7.82 2.38 27.39
CA GLN A 184 -7.96 1.43 28.50
C GLN A 184 -8.24 0.02 27.96
N ILE A 185 -7.50 -0.96 28.48
CA ILE A 185 -7.73 -2.39 28.27
C ILE A 185 -7.66 -3.04 29.67
N PRO A 186 -8.65 -3.86 30.07
CA PRO A 186 -8.62 -4.55 31.36
C PRO A 186 -7.33 -5.36 31.54
N PRO A 187 -6.75 -5.39 32.75
CA PRO A 187 -5.48 -6.07 32.99
C PRO A 187 -5.58 -7.60 32.90
N ASP A 188 -6.80 -8.14 32.97
CA ASP A 188 -7.07 -9.57 33.05
C ASP A 188 -7.91 -10.08 31.89
N ILE A 189 -7.61 -11.30 31.44
CA ILE A 189 -8.55 -12.12 30.67
C ILE A 189 -9.43 -12.86 31.68
N LEU A 190 -10.73 -12.76 31.51
CA LEU A 190 -11.72 -13.48 32.30
C LEU A 190 -11.86 -14.92 31.77
N HIS A 191 -11.68 -15.90 32.64
CA HIS A 191 -11.87 -17.31 32.33
C HIS A 191 -13.26 -17.76 32.78
N PHE A 192 -14.12 -18.09 31.82
CA PHE A 192 -15.46 -18.58 32.08
C PHE A 192 -15.60 -20.08 31.75
N THR A 193 -16.36 -20.79 32.57
CA THR A 193 -16.81 -22.15 32.31
C THR A 193 -18.32 -22.21 32.14
N LEU A 194 -18.74 -22.87 31.06
CA LEU A 194 -20.13 -23.22 30.78
C LEU A 194 -20.48 -24.56 31.42
N SER A 195 -21.65 -24.65 32.05
CA SER A 195 -22.17 -25.93 32.56
C SER A 195 -22.47 -26.92 31.43
N THR A 196 -22.86 -26.43 30.25
CA THR A 196 -23.06 -27.22 29.03
C THR A 196 -22.61 -26.44 27.78
N PRO A 197 -22.10 -27.11 26.73
CA PRO A 197 -21.75 -26.45 25.47
C PRO A 197 -22.93 -25.69 24.85
N MET A 198 -22.62 -24.59 24.16
CA MET A 198 -23.61 -23.85 23.36
C MET A 198 -24.06 -24.65 22.14
N THR A 199 -25.35 -24.63 21.85
CA THR A 199 -25.89 -25.08 20.56
C THR A 199 -25.47 -24.09 19.44
N PRO A 200 -25.48 -24.50 18.16
CA PRO A 200 -25.14 -23.59 17.06
C PRO A 200 -25.99 -22.32 17.00
N ARG A 201 -27.28 -22.42 17.35
CA ARG A 201 -28.20 -21.27 17.37
C ARG A 201 -27.85 -20.29 18.50
N GLU A 202 -27.51 -20.80 19.68
CA GLU A 202 -27.06 -19.96 20.79
C GLU A 202 -25.73 -19.30 20.47
N GLN A 203 -24.80 -20.06 19.89
CA GLN A 203 -23.49 -19.54 19.51
C GLN A 203 -23.63 -18.35 18.54
N GLN A 204 -24.57 -18.40 17.60
CA GLN A 204 -24.87 -17.28 16.71
C GLN A 204 -25.32 -16.04 17.50
N VAL A 205 -26.33 -16.18 18.37
CA VAL A 205 -26.85 -15.07 19.17
C VAL A 205 -25.78 -14.46 20.09
N VAL A 206 -25.00 -15.31 20.77
CA VAL A 206 -23.96 -14.86 21.70
C VAL A 206 -22.81 -14.18 20.96
N THR A 207 -22.42 -14.67 19.78
CA THR A 207 -21.34 -14.06 18.98
C THR A 207 -21.71 -12.67 18.44
N GLU A 208 -23.00 -12.42 18.22
CA GLU A 208 -23.49 -11.10 17.80
C GLU A 208 -23.67 -10.13 18.98
N GLY A 209 -23.73 -10.63 20.22
CA GLY A 209 -24.00 -9.84 21.43
C GLY A 209 -22.86 -9.73 22.44
N TRP A 210 -21.83 -10.57 22.36
CA TRP A 210 -20.74 -10.59 23.33
C TRP A 210 -19.39 -10.99 22.72
N ALA A 211 -18.34 -10.28 23.12
CA ALA A 211 -16.98 -10.50 22.64
C ALA A 211 -16.28 -11.57 23.49
N TYR A 212 -16.29 -12.81 23.01
CA TYR A 212 -15.63 -13.94 23.68
C TYR A 212 -14.80 -14.78 22.69
N GLN A 213 -13.92 -15.63 23.22
CA GLN A 213 -13.17 -16.63 22.49
C GLN A 213 -13.39 -18.00 23.15
N ALA A 214 -14.03 -18.93 22.43
CA ALA A 214 -14.09 -20.32 22.87
C ALA A 214 -12.72 -21.00 22.69
N VAL A 215 -12.21 -21.58 23.77
CA VAL A 215 -10.96 -22.37 23.79
C VAL A 215 -11.27 -23.87 23.83
N SER A 216 -12.41 -24.22 24.41
CA SER A 216 -13.02 -25.56 24.38
C SER A 216 -14.54 -25.42 24.24
N PRO A 217 -15.31 -26.51 24.06
CA PRO A 217 -16.77 -26.45 24.03
C PRO A 217 -17.41 -25.84 25.28
N THR A 218 -16.72 -25.82 26.42
CA THR A 218 -17.23 -25.28 27.69
C THR A 218 -16.37 -24.16 28.27
N THR A 219 -15.21 -23.85 27.69
CA THR A 219 -14.30 -22.82 28.22
C THR A 219 -14.28 -21.60 27.31
N LEU A 220 -14.60 -20.43 27.86
CA LEU A 220 -14.64 -19.16 27.15
C LEU A 220 -13.69 -18.15 27.80
N PHE A 221 -12.96 -17.40 26.98
CA PHE A 221 -12.20 -16.23 27.42
C PHE A 221 -12.91 -14.95 26.97
N ALA A 222 -12.92 -13.92 27.82
CA ALA A 222 -13.43 -12.60 27.47
C ALA A 222 -12.67 -11.51 28.25
N LEU A 223 -12.85 -10.25 27.86
CA LEU A 223 -12.37 -9.09 28.62
C LEU A 223 -13.48 -8.48 29.49
N THR A 224 -14.74 -8.79 29.17
CA THR A 224 -15.94 -8.31 29.85
C THR A 224 -16.85 -9.48 30.18
N SER A 225 -17.62 -9.35 31.25
CA SER A 225 -18.69 -10.28 31.58
C SER A 225 -19.76 -10.33 30.49
N PRO A 226 -20.40 -11.49 30.24
CA PRO A 226 -21.49 -11.58 29.28
C PRO A 226 -22.68 -10.74 29.75
N PRO A 227 -23.33 -9.99 28.86
CA PRO A 227 -24.62 -9.38 29.17
C PRO A 227 -25.61 -10.43 29.71
N GLY A 228 -26.29 -10.13 30.82
CA GLY A 228 -27.11 -11.10 31.55
C GLY A 228 -28.29 -11.68 30.76
N TYR A 229 -28.69 -11.05 29.65
CA TYR A 229 -29.74 -11.56 28.77
C TYR A 229 -29.25 -12.62 27.75
N LEU A 230 -27.94 -12.74 27.53
CA LEU A 230 -27.37 -13.66 26.52
C LEU A 230 -27.18 -15.07 27.06
N LEU A 231 -26.72 -15.16 28.31
CA LEU A 231 -26.42 -16.42 28.98
C LEU A 231 -27.01 -16.32 30.39
N GLY A 232 -27.86 -17.28 30.76
CA GLY A 232 -28.44 -17.30 32.12
C GLY A 232 -27.32 -17.39 33.17
N GLU A 233 -27.47 -16.66 34.28
CA GLU A 233 -26.45 -16.52 35.34
C GLU A 233 -25.97 -17.89 35.87
N ASP A 234 -26.85 -18.88 35.97
CA ASP A 234 -26.52 -20.23 36.45
C ASP A 234 -25.69 -21.06 35.44
N ARG A 235 -25.57 -20.61 34.19
CA ARG A 235 -24.95 -21.38 33.11
C ARG A 235 -23.50 -21.00 32.84
N VAL A 236 -23.06 -19.84 33.34
CA VAL A 236 -21.73 -19.29 33.10
C VAL A 236 -21.12 -18.93 34.44
N ALA A 237 -20.05 -19.62 34.82
CA ALA A 237 -19.28 -19.30 36.02
C ALA A 237 -17.98 -18.60 35.63
N LEU A 238 -17.66 -17.48 36.29
CA LEU A 238 -16.31 -16.89 36.26
C LEU A 238 -15.42 -17.72 37.18
N ASP A 239 -14.44 -18.43 36.61
CA ASP A 239 -13.55 -19.30 37.40
C ASP A 239 -12.40 -18.50 38.02
N HIS A 240 -11.69 -17.74 37.19
CA HIS A 240 -10.53 -16.94 37.60
C HIS A 240 -10.19 -15.87 36.56
N ARG A 241 -9.25 -14.99 36.93
CA ARG A 241 -8.71 -13.91 36.11
C ARG A 241 -7.26 -14.21 35.74
N ILE A 242 -6.88 -13.96 34.50
CA ILE A 242 -5.54 -14.24 33.97
C ILE A 242 -4.86 -12.91 33.63
N PRO A 243 -3.82 -12.49 34.39
CA PRO A 243 -3.11 -11.23 34.15
C PRO A 243 -2.22 -11.34 32.91
N TRP A 244 -2.81 -11.04 31.74
CA TRP A 244 -2.26 -11.35 30.42
C TRP A 244 -0.97 -10.61 30.08
N ARG A 245 -0.67 -9.51 30.76
CA ARG A 245 0.62 -8.79 30.60
C ARG A 245 1.80 -9.54 31.23
N THR A 246 1.54 -10.47 32.15
CA THR A 246 2.56 -11.23 32.89
C THR A 246 2.54 -12.73 32.60
N VAL A 247 1.46 -13.22 31.98
CA VAL A 247 1.26 -14.62 31.63
C VAL A 247 1.25 -14.73 30.11
N ASP A 248 2.23 -15.43 29.54
CA ASP A 248 2.39 -15.54 28.09
C ASP A 248 1.30 -16.39 27.42
N LYS A 249 0.76 -17.39 28.12
CA LYS A 249 -0.20 -18.34 27.56
C LYS A 249 -1.40 -18.60 28.46
N ALA A 250 -2.58 -18.65 27.85
CA ALA A 250 -3.84 -19.08 28.47
C ALA A 250 -4.46 -20.17 27.60
N GLY A 251 -4.76 -21.35 28.16
CA GLY A 251 -5.36 -22.46 27.41
C GLY A 251 -4.54 -22.93 26.21
N GLY A 252 -3.21 -22.81 26.26
CA GLY A 252 -2.30 -23.17 25.17
C GLY A 252 -2.15 -22.10 24.07
N VAL A 253 -2.90 -21.00 24.14
CA VAL A 253 -2.85 -19.87 23.21
C VAL A 253 -2.09 -18.72 23.83
N ASP A 254 -1.33 -17.99 23.02
CA ASP A 254 -0.66 -16.75 23.43
C ASP A 254 -1.69 -15.71 23.90
N THR A 255 -1.53 -15.19 25.13
CA THR A 255 -2.50 -14.27 25.75
C THR A 255 -2.63 -12.97 24.98
N SER A 256 -1.55 -12.47 24.38
CA SER A 256 -1.58 -11.26 23.57
C SER A 256 -2.40 -11.46 22.27
N ASN A 257 -2.40 -12.68 21.72
CA ASN A 257 -3.27 -13.04 20.59
C ASN A 257 -4.73 -13.17 21.02
N VAL A 258 -4.99 -13.71 22.22
CA VAL A 258 -6.36 -13.73 22.81
C VAL A 258 -6.89 -12.31 22.97
N VAL A 259 -6.13 -11.41 23.60
CA VAL A 259 -6.52 -9.99 23.76
C VAL A 259 -6.75 -9.34 22.40
N SER A 260 -5.87 -9.58 21.41
CA SER A 260 -6.09 -9.08 20.04
C SER A 260 -7.44 -9.54 19.46
N SER A 261 -7.79 -10.82 19.63
CA SER A 261 -9.06 -11.36 19.14
C SER A 261 -10.26 -10.74 19.86
N LEU A 262 -10.15 -10.56 21.18
CA LEU A 262 -11.22 -10.01 22.01
C LEU A 262 -11.45 -8.52 21.74
N LEU A 263 -10.40 -7.72 21.54
CA LEU A 263 -10.53 -6.32 21.13
C LEU A 263 -11.18 -6.19 19.75
N TYR A 264 -10.79 -7.03 18.79
CA TYR A 264 -11.46 -7.08 17.47
C TYR A 264 -12.95 -7.38 17.62
N LYS A 265 -13.29 -8.42 18.39
CA LYS A 265 -14.68 -8.84 18.60
C LYS A 265 -15.50 -7.80 19.35
N THR A 266 -14.90 -7.08 20.29
CA THR A 266 -15.55 -6.00 21.06
C THR A 266 -16.08 -4.93 20.12
N VAL A 267 -15.25 -4.45 19.19
CA VAL A 267 -15.66 -3.44 18.22
C VAL A 267 -16.64 -4.01 17.19
N LEU A 268 -16.45 -5.27 16.77
CA LEU A 268 -17.35 -5.95 15.85
C LEU A 268 -18.78 -6.07 16.43
N VAL A 269 -18.91 -6.52 17.68
CA VAL A 269 -20.19 -6.64 18.39
C VAL A 269 -20.87 -5.28 18.49
N GLU A 270 -20.14 -4.20 18.77
CA GLU A 270 -20.73 -2.86 18.80
C GLU A 270 -21.25 -2.42 17.43
N TYR A 271 -20.55 -2.73 16.33
CA TYR A 271 -21.08 -2.48 14.99
C TYR A 271 -22.38 -3.25 14.72
N LEU A 272 -22.44 -4.52 15.10
CA LEU A 272 -23.65 -5.34 14.95
C LEU A 272 -24.80 -4.79 15.80
N ARG A 273 -24.52 -4.37 17.05
CA ARG A 273 -25.49 -3.73 17.95
C ARG A 273 -26.04 -2.44 17.36
N ARG A 274 -25.20 -1.68 16.66
CA ARG A 274 -25.58 -0.45 15.92
C ARG A 274 -26.26 -0.74 14.58
N GLY A 275 -26.46 -2.00 14.21
CA GLY A 275 -27.26 -2.38 13.05
C GLY A 275 -26.48 -2.70 11.77
N LEU A 276 -25.14 -2.73 11.79
CA LEU A 276 -24.39 -3.33 10.68
C LEU A 276 -24.74 -4.81 10.56
N ARG A 277 -24.65 -5.35 9.35
CA ARG A 277 -24.95 -6.76 9.08
C ARG A 277 -23.69 -7.51 8.66
N PRO A 278 -23.53 -8.77 9.10
CA PRO A 278 -22.47 -9.62 8.61
C PRO A 278 -22.80 -10.11 7.18
N SER A 279 -21.78 -10.38 6.38
CA SER A 279 -21.88 -11.19 5.18
C SER A 279 -22.27 -12.64 5.54
N PRO A 280 -22.78 -13.43 4.58
CA PRO A 280 -23.19 -14.82 4.85
C PRO A 280 -22.10 -15.71 5.45
N ASP A 281 -20.83 -15.42 5.15
CA ASP A 281 -19.65 -16.12 5.69
C ASP A 281 -19.10 -15.48 6.99
N HIS A 282 -19.74 -14.42 7.49
CA HIS A 282 -19.35 -13.63 8.66
C HIS A 282 -17.93 -13.04 8.59
N THR A 283 -17.35 -12.89 7.40
CA THR A 283 -16.00 -12.32 7.22
C THR A 283 -16.01 -10.80 7.08
N ILE A 284 -17.14 -10.22 6.71
CA ILE A 284 -17.31 -8.79 6.44
C ILE A 284 -18.53 -8.29 7.20
N VAL A 285 -18.45 -7.08 7.76
CA VAL A 285 -19.63 -6.32 8.20
C VAL A 285 -19.84 -5.12 7.30
N TYR A 286 -21.09 -4.79 7.02
CA TYR A 286 -21.45 -3.72 6.10
C TYR A 286 -22.69 -2.96 6.56
N PHE A 287 -22.82 -1.73 6.08
CA PHE A 287 -24.00 -0.90 6.29
C PHE A 287 -25.16 -1.42 5.41
N PRO A 288 -26.24 -1.99 5.98
CA PRO A 288 -27.38 -2.43 5.19
C PRO A 288 -28.22 -1.23 4.72
N PRO A 289 -29.04 -1.40 3.66
CA PRO A 289 -29.93 -0.34 3.23
C PRO A 289 -30.99 -0.08 4.31
N GLY A 290 -31.35 1.20 4.50
CA GLY A 290 -32.35 1.61 5.50
C GLY A 290 -31.84 1.70 6.94
N LEU A 291 -30.56 1.41 7.22
CA LEU A 291 -29.98 1.65 8.55
C LEU A 291 -29.97 3.13 8.93
N LEU A 292 -29.66 3.98 7.96
CA LEU A 292 -29.55 5.43 8.13
C LEU A 292 -30.62 6.13 7.31
N GLU A 293 -31.08 7.27 7.77
CA GLU A 293 -32.03 8.11 7.05
C GLU A 293 -31.45 8.49 5.68
N ASN A 294 -32.17 8.14 4.61
CA ASN A 294 -31.73 8.30 3.22
C ASN A 294 -30.35 7.68 2.89
N GLY A 295 -29.86 6.74 3.72
CA GLY A 295 -28.53 6.14 3.59
C GLY A 295 -27.37 7.12 3.86
N LYS A 296 -27.65 8.29 4.46
CA LYS A 296 -26.65 9.32 4.73
C LYS A 296 -26.03 9.15 6.11
N LEU A 297 -24.71 9.09 6.15
CA LEU A 297 -23.93 9.12 7.38
C LEU A 297 -23.30 10.50 7.54
N PHE A 298 -23.77 11.25 8.53
CA PHE A 298 -23.22 12.56 8.89
C PHE A 298 -22.00 12.42 9.79
N PHE A 299 -21.00 13.27 9.57
CA PHE A 299 -19.76 13.26 10.35
C PHE A 299 -19.07 14.62 10.29
N SER A 300 -18.22 14.88 11.28
CA SER A 300 -17.33 16.03 11.27
C SER A 300 -16.05 15.71 10.51
N THR A 301 -15.67 16.60 9.60
CA THR A 301 -14.41 16.56 8.86
C THR A 301 -13.23 16.98 9.76
N TYR A 302 -12.01 16.90 9.23
CA TYR A 302 -10.80 17.30 9.96
C TYR A 302 -10.68 18.82 10.18
N ASP A 303 -11.42 19.65 9.45
CA ASP A 303 -11.47 21.11 9.62
C ASP A 303 -12.62 21.56 10.55
N GLY A 304 -13.41 20.62 11.05
CA GLY A 304 -14.52 20.88 11.97
C GLY A 304 -15.86 21.17 11.28
N SER A 305 -15.91 21.24 9.95
CA SER A 305 -17.17 21.30 9.22
C SER A 305 -17.94 19.97 9.34
N THR A 306 -19.25 20.00 9.11
CA THR A 306 -20.10 18.81 9.13
C THR A 306 -20.55 18.51 7.72
N THR A 307 -20.33 17.27 7.28
CA THR A 307 -20.70 16.79 5.95
C THR A 307 -21.33 15.40 6.04
N TRP A 308 -21.65 14.79 4.91
CA TRP A 308 -22.26 13.46 4.84
C TRP A 308 -21.73 12.64 3.66
N LEU A 309 -21.82 11.32 3.77
CA LEU A 309 -21.62 10.41 2.65
C LEU A 309 -22.69 9.33 2.59
N LEU A 310 -22.83 8.68 1.44
CA LEU A 310 -23.71 7.53 1.28
C LEU A 310 -23.03 6.26 1.78
N THR A 311 -23.70 5.54 2.68
CA THR A 311 -23.22 4.21 3.11
C THR A 311 -23.69 3.10 2.19
N THR A 312 -24.68 3.38 1.35
CA THR A 312 -25.19 2.45 0.34
C THR A 312 -25.58 3.19 -0.93
N GLY A 313 -25.36 2.60 -2.09
CA GLY A 313 -25.87 3.15 -3.34
C GLY A 313 -25.93 2.12 -4.45
N GLU A 314 -26.73 2.43 -5.46
CA GLU A 314 -26.90 1.57 -6.63
C GLU A 314 -26.07 2.07 -7.79
N ARG A 315 -25.56 1.12 -8.58
CA ARG A 315 -24.74 1.35 -9.77
C ARG A 315 -25.17 0.38 -10.86
N THR A 316 -24.92 0.76 -12.11
CA THR A 316 -25.26 -0.05 -13.27
C THR A 316 -23.98 -0.39 -14.03
N TYR A 317 -23.92 -1.54 -14.68
CA TYR A 317 -22.83 -1.84 -15.59
C TYR A 317 -23.32 -2.67 -16.76
N ARG A 318 -22.66 -2.58 -17.91
CA ARG A 318 -23.01 -3.40 -19.07
C ARG A 318 -22.16 -4.66 -19.09
N ARG A 319 -22.79 -5.81 -19.38
CA ARG A 319 -22.11 -7.09 -19.62
C ARG A 319 -22.79 -7.79 -20.80
N ARG A 320 -22.02 -8.10 -21.85
CA ARG A 320 -22.55 -8.73 -23.08
C ARG A 320 -23.75 -7.97 -23.70
N GLY A 321 -23.75 -6.64 -23.60
CA GLY A 321 -24.82 -5.79 -24.13
C GLY A 321 -26.02 -5.61 -23.21
N GLU A 322 -26.09 -6.32 -22.08
CA GLU A 322 -27.16 -6.17 -21.09
C GLU A 322 -26.75 -5.25 -19.95
N VAL A 323 -27.67 -4.37 -19.53
CA VAL A 323 -27.49 -3.52 -18.35
C VAL A 323 -27.80 -4.34 -17.10
N GLN A 324 -26.81 -4.47 -16.24
CA GLN A 324 -26.88 -5.11 -14.94
C GLN A 324 -26.87 -4.02 -13.85
N ARG A 325 -27.46 -4.31 -12.70
CA ARG A 325 -27.48 -3.40 -11.54
C ARG A 325 -26.88 -4.09 -10.34
N TYR A 326 -26.17 -3.33 -9.52
CA TYR A 326 -25.62 -3.79 -8.26
C TYR A 326 -25.72 -2.71 -7.20
N ARG A 327 -25.60 -3.11 -5.94
CA ARG A 327 -25.56 -2.23 -4.78
C ARG A 327 -24.19 -2.33 -4.15
N TYR A 328 -23.63 -1.17 -3.79
CA TYR A 328 -22.47 -1.11 -2.91
C TYR A 328 -22.92 -0.79 -1.49
N HIS A 329 -22.21 -1.36 -0.53
CA HIS A 329 -22.35 -1.10 0.89
C HIS A 329 -20.98 -0.74 1.46
N LEU A 330 -20.89 0.39 2.15
CA LEU A 330 -19.73 0.74 2.94
C LEU A 330 -19.49 -0.36 3.97
N SER A 331 -18.23 -0.71 4.19
CA SER A 331 -17.85 -1.81 5.07
C SER A 331 -16.60 -1.45 5.87
N PRO A 332 -16.69 -1.30 7.20
CA PRO A 332 -15.51 -1.06 8.03
C PRO A 332 -14.76 -2.38 8.23
N ARG A 333 -13.53 -2.46 7.70
CA ARG A 333 -12.65 -3.60 7.97
C ARG A 333 -11.77 -3.31 9.17
N LEU A 334 -11.83 -4.19 10.17
CA LEU A 334 -11.13 -4.02 11.42
C LEU A 334 -9.86 -4.88 11.46
N ARG A 335 -8.79 -4.33 12.05
CA ARG A 335 -7.59 -5.10 12.37
C ARG A 335 -6.96 -4.55 13.64
N ILE A 336 -6.58 -5.44 14.56
CA ILE A 336 -5.80 -5.04 15.73
C ILE A 336 -4.32 -5.11 15.37
N ARG A 337 -3.58 -4.02 15.62
CA ARG A 337 -2.15 -3.90 15.33
C ARG A 337 -1.36 -3.67 16.61
N ARG A 338 -0.12 -4.15 16.61
CA ARG A 338 0.84 -4.05 17.73
C ARG A 338 2.26 -3.70 17.27
N ASP A 339 2.48 -3.70 15.96
CA ASP A 339 3.78 -3.50 15.32
C ASP A 339 4.05 -2.02 14.98
N ILE A 340 3.07 -1.15 15.21
CA ILE A 340 3.07 0.27 14.81
C ILE A 340 2.82 1.23 15.97
N ALA A 341 2.59 0.71 17.18
CA ALA A 341 2.32 1.48 18.38
C ALA A 341 2.85 0.72 19.61
N PRO A 342 3.12 1.39 20.74
CA PRO A 342 3.63 0.74 21.96
C PRO A 342 2.68 -0.30 22.57
N ASP A 343 1.38 -0.17 22.33
CA ASP A 343 0.34 -1.11 22.78
C ASP A 343 -0.65 -1.39 21.63
N PHE A 344 -1.77 -2.06 21.90
CA PHE A 344 -2.80 -2.34 20.89
C PHE A 344 -3.43 -1.08 20.31
N VAL A 345 -3.57 -1.05 18.99
CA VAL A 345 -4.37 -0.05 18.27
C VAL A 345 -5.37 -0.73 17.34
N LEU A 346 -6.53 -0.12 17.17
CA LEU A 346 -7.52 -0.52 16.19
C LEU A 346 -7.22 0.18 14.86
N GLN A 347 -6.90 -0.59 13.83
CA GLN A 347 -6.88 -0.12 12.46
C GLN A 347 -8.24 -0.34 11.81
N ILE A 348 -8.76 0.72 11.20
CA ILE A 348 -10.00 0.67 10.40
C ILE A 348 -9.63 0.91 8.94
N THR A 349 -10.14 0.10 8.02
CA THR A 349 -9.97 0.31 6.58
C THR A 349 -11.35 0.32 5.92
N PRO A 350 -11.78 1.45 5.31
CA PRO A 350 -12.98 1.49 4.52
C PRO A 350 -12.87 0.50 3.37
N GLY A 351 -13.85 -0.39 3.31
CA GLY A 351 -14.03 -1.35 2.25
C GLY A 351 -15.43 -1.23 1.67
N LEU A 352 -15.71 -2.08 0.68
CA LEU A 352 -17.02 -2.21 0.09
C LEU A 352 -17.44 -3.68 0.08
N TYR A 353 -18.70 -3.90 0.39
CA TYR A 353 -19.41 -5.14 0.14
C TYR A 353 -20.37 -4.90 -1.03
N LEU A 354 -20.30 -5.74 -2.07
CA LEU A 354 -21.05 -5.53 -3.31
C LEU A 354 -22.03 -6.68 -3.53
N THR A 355 -23.30 -6.33 -3.71
CA THR A 355 -24.39 -7.30 -3.93
C THR A 355 -25.17 -6.98 -5.19
N ASP A 356 -25.96 -7.92 -5.68
CA ASP A 356 -27.09 -7.59 -6.54
C ASP A 356 -28.18 -6.81 -5.76
N LEU A 357 -29.30 -6.50 -6.42
CA LEU A 357 -30.40 -5.77 -5.78
C LEU A 357 -31.17 -6.62 -4.77
N ASP A 358 -31.10 -7.94 -4.88
CA ASP A 358 -31.73 -8.92 -3.98
C ASP A 358 -30.87 -9.22 -2.73
N GLY A 359 -29.64 -8.71 -2.69
CA GLY A 359 -28.72 -8.84 -1.56
C GLY A 359 -27.73 -10.01 -1.65
N HIS A 360 -27.66 -10.72 -2.79
CA HIS A 360 -26.67 -11.77 -3.00
C HIS A 360 -25.33 -11.17 -3.40
N GLU A 361 -24.24 -11.71 -2.86
CA GLU A 361 -22.90 -11.22 -3.16
C GLU A 361 -22.53 -11.39 -4.64
N LEU A 362 -21.90 -10.38 -5.23
CA LEU A 362 -21.41 -10.47 -6.60
C LEU A 362 -20.27 -11.51 -6.74
N PRO A 363 -20.16 -12.22 -7.88
CA PRO A 363 -19.05 -13.13 -8.15
C PRO A 363 -17.68 -12.45 -8.02
N ALA A 364 -16.68 -13.16 -7.50
CA ALA A 364 -15.38 -12.58 -7.12
C ALA A 364 -14.69 -11.74 -8.22
N ARG A 365 -14.70 -12.20 -9.48
CA ARG A 365 -14.11 -11.44 -10.61
C ARG A 365 -14.86 -10.11 -10.85
N THR A 366 -16.18 -10.17 -10.92
CA THR A 366 -17.05 -8.99 -11.12
C THR A 366 -16.92 -8.03 -9.94
N ARG A 367 -16.99 -8.55 -8.70
CA ARG A 367 -16.81 -7.77 -7.47
C ARG A 367 -15.49 -7.00 -7.48
N ASN A 368 -14.38 -7.63 -7.86
CA ASN A 368 -13.07 -6.98 -7.90
C ASN A 368 -13.00 -5.88 -8.97
N SER A 369 -13.56 -6.12 -10.17
CA SER A 369 -13.60 -5.12 -11.24
C SER A 369 -14.46 -3.91 -10.84
N ARG A 370 -15.70 -4.14 -10.39
CA ARG A 370 -16.62 -3.06 -9.99
C ARG A 370 -16.10 -2.27 -8.79
N ARG A 371 -15.46 -2.93 -7.81
CA ARG A 371 -14.79 -2.23 -6.71
C ARG A 371 -13.69 -1.28 -7.21
N LYS A 372 -12.85 -1.71 -8.16
CA LYS A 372 -11.78 -0.87 -8.72
C LYS A 372 -12.37 0.33 -9.47
N GLN A 373 -13.43 0.12 -10.24
CA GLN A 373 -14.13 1.18 -10.98
C GLN A 373 -14.76 2.20 -10.03
N LEU A 374 -15.51 1.74 -9.02
CA LEU A 374 -16.18 2.60 -8.05
C LEU A 374 -15.18 3.42 -7.23
N CYS A 375 -14.05 2.82 -6.83
CA CYS A 375 -13.00 3.52 -6.10
C CYS A 375 -12.00 4.27 -7.00
N ARG A 376 -12.17 4.32 -8.33
CA ARG A 376 -11.20 4.93 -9.26
C ARG A 376 -10.94 6.41 -8.95
N GLY A 377 -11.97 7.13 -8.52
CA GLY A 377 -11.89 8.54 -8.14
C GLY A 377 -11.76 8.79 -6.63
N TRP A 378 -11.50 7.76 -5.83
CA TRP A 378 -11.33 7.94 -4.39
C TRP A 378 -9.87 8.25 -4.09
N TRP A 379 -9.58 9.55 -3.95
CA TRP A 379 -8.29 10.07 -3.54
C TRP A 379 -8.24 10.17 -2.01
N ASN A 380 -7.12 10.69 -1.48
CA ASN A 380 -6.87 10.76 -0.03
C ASN A 380 -8.02 11.43 0.73
N HIS A 381 -8.60 12.52 0.19
CA HIS A 381 -9.73 13.20 0.79
C HIS A 381 -10.97 12.29 0.89
N GLN A 382 -11.37 11.62 -0.20
CA GLN A 382 -12.53 10.70 -0.20
C GLN A 382 -12.32 9.50 0.74
N TRP A 383 -11.09 8.99 0.85
CA TRP A 383 -10.76 7.93 1.79
C TRP A 383 -10.78 8.42 3.24
N LEU A 384 -10.21 9.59 3.52
CA LEU A 384 -10.20 10.18 4.87
C LEU A 384 -11.63 10.42 5.36
N ASN A 385 -12.48 11.01 4.54
CA ASN A 385 -13.90 11.23 4.85
C ASN A 385 -14.62 9.94 5.21
N ARG A 386 -14.34 8.84 4.50
CA ARG A 386 -14.90 7.51 4.84
C ARG A 386 -14.37 6.97 6.17
N HIS A 387 -13.11 7.20 6.51
CA HIS A 387 -12.59 6.84 7.83
C HIS A 387 -13.31 7.65 8.92
N LEU A 388 -13.37 8.98 8.78
CA LEU A 388 -14.02 9.86 9.75
C LEU A 388 -15.51 9.52 9.92
N ALA A 389 -16.21 9.23 8.83
CA ALA A 389 -17.60 8.79 8.86
C ALA A 389 -17.78 7.48 9.66
N ILE A 390 -16.95 6.47 9.39
CA ILE A 390 -17.01 5.20 10.12
C ILE A 390 -16.71 5.39 11.60
N VAL A 391 -15.71 6.22 11.94
CA VAL A 391 -15.37 6.54 13.34
C VAL A 391 -16.51 7.29 14.03
N SER A 392 -17.09 8.29 13.35
CA SER A 392 -18.29 9.02 13.81
C SER A 392 -19.42 8.06 14.14
N PHE A 393 -19.73 7.12 13.22
CA PHE A 393 -20.75 6.10 13.43
C PHE A 393 -20.47 5.19 14.63
N LEU A 394 -19.22 4.77 14.83
CA LEU A 394 -18.82 3.97 15.99
C LEU A 394 -18.95 4.77 17.30
N SER A 395 -18.62 6.05 17.25
CA SER A 395 -18.52 6.91 18.44
C SER A 395 -19.83 7.50 18.92
N ASP A 396 -20.82 7.65 18.03
CA ASP A 396 -22.06 8.38 18.32
C ASP A 396 -21.81 9.82 18.82
N GLY A 397 -20.79 10.49 18.27
CA GLY A 397 -20.40 11.85 18.67
C GLY A 397 -19.66 11.94 20.01
N LYS A 398 -19.28 10.82 20.62
CA LYS A 398 -18.48 10.79 21.86
C LYS A 398 -16.98 10.84 21.56
N GLU A 399 -16.19 11.39 22.47
CA GLU A 399 -14.72 11.37 22.37
C GLU A 399 -14.10 10.00 22.71
N LEU A 400 -14.82 9.20 23.49
CA LEU A 400 -14.43 7.85 23.90
C LEU A 400 -15.57 6.88 23.67
N VAL A 401 -15.26 5.73 23.08
CA VAL A 401 -16.15 4.58 22.99
C VAL A 401 -15.79 3.60 24.09
N THR A 402 -16.68 3.43 25.05
CA THR A 402 -16.48 2.55 26.21
C THR A 402 -17.27 1.25 26.04
N PHE A 403 -16.65 0.13 26.36
CA PHE A 403 -17.25 -1.20 26.34
C PHE A 403 -17.10 -1.85 27.73
N GLY A 404 -18.08 -2.66 28.12
CA GLY A 404 -18.14 -3.26 29.46
C GLY A 404 -18.90 -2.37 30.47
N GLU A 405 -19.56 -3.02 31.44
CA GLU A 405 -20.45 -2.35 32.40
C GLU A 405 -19.74 -1.97 33.70
N SER A 406 -18.68 -2.69 34.09
CA SER A 406 -17.93 -2.43 35.32
C SER A 406 -16.61 -1.70 35.03
N PRO A 407 -16.15 -0.80 35.92
CA PRO A 407 -14.87 -0.09 35.73
C PRO A 407 -13.65 -1.00 35.60
N GLU A 408 -13.67 -2.16 36.25
CA GLU A 408 -12.57 -3.14 36.25
C GLU A 408 -12.46 -3.91 34.92
N GLU A 409 -13.56 -4.01 34.17
CA GLU A 409 -13.66 -4.72 32.88
C GLU A 409 -13.80 -3.76 31.70
N GLN A 410 -13.73 -2.46 31.96
CA GLN A 410 -13.95 -1.45 30.92
C GLN A 410 -12.82 -1.43 29.89
N ILE A 411 -13.20 -1.48 28.63
CA ILE A 411 -12.34 -1.17 27.48
C ILE A 411 -12.72 0.24 27.01
N ALA A 412 -11.73 1.10 26.78
CA ALA A 412 -11.97 2.43 26.22
C ALA A 412 -11.16 2.62 24.94
N LEU A 413 -11.83 3.12 23.91
CA LEU A 413 -11.27 3.41 22.59
C LEU A 413 -11.43 4.90 22.29
N ALA A 414 -10.34 5.56 21.94
CA ALA A 414 -10.36 6.94 21.45
C ALA A 414 -11.17 7.03 20.15
N ALA A 415 -12.15 7.94 20.10
CA ALA A 415 -12.99 8.17 18.94
C ALA A 415 -12.40 9.19 17.96
N GLN A 416 -11.07 9.25 17.87
CA GLN A 416 -10.36 10.15 16.98
C GLN A 416 -9.20 9.41 16.32
N LEU A 417 -9.05 9.63 15.01
CA LEU A 417 -7.91 9.11 14.27
C LEU A 417 -6.62 9.70 14.84
N ASN A 418 -5.64 8.84 15.14
CA ASN A 418 -4.30 9.32 15.51
C ASN A 418 -3.77 10.18 14.35
N SER A 419 -3.23 11.34 14.69
CA SER A 419 -2.72 12.32 13.72
C SER A 419 -1.37 12.87 14.16
N GLY A 420 -0.65 13.48 13.23
CA GLY A 420 0.62 14.13 13.50
C GLY A 420 0.95 15.17 12.43
N ASP A 421 1.74 16.17 12.81
CA ASP A 421 2.14 17.25 11.91
C ASP A 421 3.45 16.87 11.20
N VAL A 422 3.50 17.16 9.90
CA VAL A 422 4.71 17.14 9.10
C VAL A 422 5.11 18.56 8.73
N SER A 423 6.41 18.82 8.56
CA SER A 423 6.95 20.16 8.31
C SER A 423 6.82 20.65 6.86
N ALA A 424 6.20 19.85 5.99
CA ALA A 424 6.07 20.15 4.57
C ALA A 424 4.76 19.55 4.05
N SER A 425 4.16 20.22 3.07
CA SER A 425 2.93 19.79 2.41
C SER A 425 3.16 19.57 0.93
N ILE A 426 2.22 18.90 0.27
CA ILE A 426 2.18 18.81 -1.19
C ILE A 426 1.41 20.02 -1.73
N ASP A 427 2.00 20.75 -2.67
CA ASP A 427 1.30 21.72 -3.50
C ASP A 427 0.49 20.96 -4.56
N GLU A 428 -0.77 20.67 -4.23
CA GLU A 428 -1.70 19.95 -5.11
C GLU A 428 -1.96 20.70 -6.43
N ALA A 429 -1.88 22.04 -6.45
CA ALA A 429 -2.07 22.81 -7.67
C ALA A 429 -0.88 22.66 -8.63
N ALA A 430 0.35 22.73 -8.10
CA ALA A 430 1.55 22.44 -8.86
C ALA A 430 1.58 21.00 -9.38
N LEU A 431 1.12 20.05 -8.56
CA LEU A 431 1.04 18.63 -8.93
C LEU A 431 -0.01 18.38 -10.02
N GLU A 432 -1.18 19.02 -9.94
CA GLU A 432 -2.25 18.85 -10.93
C GLU A 432 -1.88 19.44 -12.30
N ALA A 433 -1.26 20.62 -12.31
CA ALA A 433 -0.72 21.23 -13.53
C ALA A 433 0.28 20.29 -14.23
N TRP A 434 1.12 19.59 -13.47
CA TRP A 434 2.03 18.60 -14.02
C TRP A 434 1.32 17.33 -14.50
N ARG A 435 0.35 16.79 -13.74
CA ARG A 435 -0.42 15.61 -14.17
C ARG A 435 -1.10 15.84 -15.52
N ALA A 436 -1.64 17.04 -15.75
CA ALA A 436 -2.22 17.42 -17.04
C ALA A 436 -1.19 17.36 -18.18
N THR A 437 0.06 17.78 -17.93
CA THR A 437 1.14 17.64 -18.93
C THR A 437 1.57 16.19 -19.15
N PHE A 438 1.56 15.36 -18.11
CA PHE A 438 1.99 13.96 -18.20
C PHE A 438 0.95 13.08 -18.92
N SER A 439 -0.34 13.27 -18.64
CA SER A 439 -1.46 12.54 -19.28
C SER A 439 -1.55 12.74 -20.79
N SER A 440 -0.97 13.80 -21.34
CA SER A 440 -0.92 14.05 -22.79
C SER A 440 0.28 13.40 -23.49
N SER A 441 1.24 12.85 -22.74
CA SER A 441 2.54 12.41 -23.26
C SER A 441 2.79 10.89 -23.24
N VAL A 442 1.94 10.13 -22.55
CA VAL A 442 2.02 8.66 -22.49
C VAL A 442 0.68 8.10 -22.95
N PRO A 443 0.60 7.42 -24.11
CA PRO A 443 -0.52 6.53 -24.37
C PRO A 443 -0.35 5.39 -23.36
N PHE A 444 -1.00 5.53 -22.21
CA PHE A 444 -1.30 4.39 -21.38
C PHE A 444 -2.22 3.54 -22.25
N ASP A 445 -1.66 2.47 -22.80
CA ASP A 445 -2.48 1.39 -23.36
C ASP A 445 -3.25 0.83 -22.16
N GLU A 446 -4.39 1.47 -21.87
CA GLU A 446 -5.45 0.87 -21.09
C GLU A 446 -5.80 -0.39 -21.87
N GLY A 447 -5.14 -1.50 -21.54
CA GLY A 447 -5.66 -2.83 -21.78
C GLY A 447 -6.96 -2.94 -20.99
N GLY A 448 -8.00 -2.24 -21.47
CA GLY A 448 -9.35 -2.33 -21.00
C GLY A 448 -9.77 -3.77 -21.16
N ASP A 449 -10.22 -4.38 -20.06
CA ASP A 449 -11.02 -5.58 -20.19
C ASP A 449 -12.24 -5.13 -21.01
N PRO A 450 -12.65 -5.80 -22.10
CA PRO A 450 -13.80 -5.39 -22.93
C PRO A 450 -15.16 -5.34 -22.19
N ASP A 451 -15.17 -5.42 -20.86
CA ASP A 451 -16.29 -5.34 -19.93
C ASP A 451 -16.31 -4.00 -19.13
N ASP A 452 -15.45 -3.04 -19.49
CA ASP A 452 -15.41 -1.69 -18.91
C ASP A 452 -16.46 -0.79 -19.58
N GLY A 453 -17.72 -0.99 -19.20
CA GLY A 453 -18.82 -0.09 -19.57
C GLY A 453 -18.81 1.21 -18.76
N GLU A 454 -19.27 2.29 -19.39
CA GLU A 454 -19.51 3.60 -18.77
C GLU A 454 -20.54 3.51 -17.62
N GLU A 455 -20.22 4.13 -16.48
CA GLU A 455 -21.05 4.21 -15.27
C GLU A 455 -21.41 5.68 -14.97
N GLU A 456 -22.65 5.97 -14.59
CA GLU A 456 -23.04 7.28 -14.07
C GLU A 456 -22.53 7.47 -12.63
N VAL A 457 -21.66 8.47 -12.43
CA VAL A 457 -21.14 8.86 -11.12
C VAL A 457 -22.08 9.87 -10.49
N ILE A 458 -22.81 9.46 -9.45
CA ILE A 458 -23.47 10.41 -8.53
C ILE A 458 -22.38 11.07 -7.70
N ARG A 459 -22.23 12.39 -7.83
CA ARG A 459 -21.34 13.20 -6.98
C ARG A 459 -21.91 13.19 -5.55
N GLU A 460 -21.10 12.72 -4.60
CA GLU A 460 -21.34 12.93 -3.17
C GLU A 460 -21.11 14.42 -2.86
N GLY A 461 -21.64 14.95 -1.75
CA GLY A 461 -21.60 16.39 -1.46
C GLY A 461 -20.17 16.95 -1.45
N ASP A 462 -19.78 17.58 -2.55
CA ASP A 462 -18.75 18.60 -2.58
C ASP A 462 -19.43 19.86 -2.05
N ASP A 463 -19.01 20.33 -0.88
CA ASP A 463 -19.29 21.70 -0.45
C ASP A 463 -18.43 22.62 -1.33
N ASP A 464 -18.92 22.85 -2.55
CA ASP A 464 -18.52 23.95 -3.41
C ASP A 464 -19.50 25.09 -3.11
N ASP A 465 -19.34 25.72 -1.95
CA ASP A 465 -20.00 26.98 -1.57
C ASP A 465 -19.15 27.68 -0.50
N GLY A 466 -18.22 28.55 -0.93
CA GLY A 466 -17.55 29.53 -0.06
C GLY A 466 -16.10 29.84 -0.40
#